data_AF-A0A382V4R7-F1
#
_entry.id   AF-A0A382V4R7-F1
#
_cell.length_a   1.000
_cell.length_b   1.000
_cell.length_c   1.000
_cell.angle_alpha   90.00
_cell.angle_beta   90.00
_cell.angle_gamma   90.00
#
_symmetry.space_group_name_H-M   'P 1'
#
loop_
_entity.id
_entity.type
_entity.pdbx_description
1 polymer ?
#
loop_
_entity_poly.entity_id
_entity_poly.type
_entity_poly.pdbx_seq_one_letter_code
_entity_poly.pdbx_strand_id
1 'polypeptide(L)'
;MRIKVIGAGIFGCCIASELAKSGYEVILIEQDSDIMQRASKLNHNRIHYGFHYPRSARTARQSLDGLITFLLQFKDSIVSGFPNYYMISK
;
A
#
# COMPACT_ATOMS: atom_id res chain seq x y z
N MET A 1 4.51 -25.86 -5.21
CA MET A 1 3.84 -25.07 -6.27
C MET A 1 4.66 -23.83 -6.54
N ARG A 2 4.85 -23.44 -7.81
CA ARG A 2 5.63 -22.26 -8.21
C ARG A 2 4.70 -21.14 -8.64
N ILE A 3 4.87 -19.94 -8.08
CA ILE A 3 4.01 -18.78 -8.33
C ILE A 3 4.85 -17.65 -8.93
N LYS A 4 4.33 -17.02 -9.99
CA LYS A 4 4.93 -15.81 -10.58
C LYS A 4 4.05 -14.60 -10.26
N VAL A 5 4.65 -13.56 -9.72
CA VAL A 5 4.01 -12.25 -9.48
C VAL A 5 4.61 -11.25 -10.46
N ILE A 6 3.77 -10.58 -11.25
CA ILE A 6 4.19 -9.61 -12.27
C ILE A 6 3.92 -8.20 -11.77
N GLY A 7 4.97 -7.38 -11.74
CA GLY A 7 5.00 -6.01 -11.21
C GLY A 7 5.45 -5.97 -9.76
N ALA A 8 6.55 -5.27 -9.47
CA ALA A 8 7.11 -5.06 -8.14
C ALA A 8 6.81 -3.66 -7.59
N GLY A 9 5.58 -3.17 -7.80
CA GLY A 9 5.02 -2.12 -6.95
C GLY A 9 4.71 -2.63 -5.54
N ILE A 10 4.26 -1.75 -4.65
CA ILE A 10 3.97 -2.09 -3.24
C ILE A 10 3.10 -3.35 -3.09
N PHE A 11 2.02 -3.47 -3.87
CA PHE A 11 1.16 -4.65 -3.83
C PHE A 11 1.86 -5.93 -4.28
N GLY A 12 2.63 -5.87 -5.37
CA GLY A 12 3.37 -7.04 -5.87
C GLY A 12 4.43 -7.52 -4.89
N CYS A 13 5.17 -6.60 -4.28
CA CYS A 13 6.12 -6.91 -3.21
C CYS A 13 5.43 -7.55 -2.00
N CYS A 14 4.31 -7.00 -1.54
CA CYS A 14 3.53 -7.56 -0.44
C CYS A 14 3.03 -8.97 -0.76
N ILE A 15 2.41 -9.16 -1.93
CA ILE A 15 1.89 -10.47 -2.37
C ILE A 15 3.01 -11.49 -2.43
N ALA A 16 4.13 -11.14 -3.07
CA ALA A 16 5.27 -12.06 -3.20
C ALA A 16 5.85 -12.44 -1.84
N SER A 17 6.01 -11.46 -0.93
CA SER A 17 6.46 -11.69 0.45
C SER A 17 5.53 -12.62 1.21
N GLU A 18 4.21 -12.36 1.21
CA GLU A 18 3.26 -13.17 1.98
C GLU A 18 3.15 -14.61 1.42
N LEU A 19 3.20 -14.77 0.10
CA LEU A 19 3.25 -16.11 -0.52
C LEU A 19 4.54 -16.86 -0.18
N ALA A 20 5.70 -16.18 -0.20
CA ALA A 20 6.97 -16.79 0.17
C ALA A 20 6.97 -17.23 1.65
N LYS A 21 6.48 -16.38 2.56
CA LYS A 21 6.29 -16.73 3.99
C LYS A 21 5.35 -17.92 4.19
N SER A 22 4.39 -18.11 3.29
CA SER A 22 3.46 -19.25 3.31
C SER A 22 4.06 -20.55 2.74
N GLY A 23 5.35 -20.56 2.38
CA GLY A 23 6.08 -21.75 1.93
C GLY A 23 6.00 -22.00 0.41
N TYR A 24 5.50 -21.06 -0.38
CA TYR A 24 5.51 -21.16 -1.83
C TYR A 24 6.84 -20.72 -2.43
N GLU A 25 7.25 -21.35 -3.55
CA GLU A 25 8.34 -20.83 -4.37
C GLU A 25 7.78 -19.68 -5.23
N VAL A 26 8.28 -18.46 -4.99
CA VAL A 26 7.76 -17.25 -5.63
C VAL A 26 8.84 -16.57 -6.46
N ILE A 27 8.48 -16.19 -7.69
CA ILE A 27 9.30 -15.33 -8.56
C ILE A 27 8.56 -14.01 -8.75
N LEU A 28 9.17 -12.90 -8.30
CA LEU A 28 8.69 -11.55 -8.54
C LEU A 28 9.42 -10.97 -9.75
N ILE A 29 8.66 -10.43 -10.71
CA ILE A 29 9.19 -9.88 -11.97
C ILE A 29 8.84 -8.40 -12.06
N GLU A 30 9.81 -7.56 -12.36
CA GLU A 30 9.67 -6.12 -12.60
C GLU A 30 10.35 -5.74 -13.91
N GLN A 31 9.77 -4.80 -14.65
CA GLN A 31 10.32 -4.30 -15.90
C GLN A 31 11.33 -3.17 -15.69
N ASP A 32 11.18 -2.39 -14.62
CA ASP A 32 12.11 -1.33 -14.25
C ASP A 32 13.40 -1.91 -13.66
N SER A 33 14.45 -1.08 -13.58
CA SER A 33 15.77 -1.49 -13.06
C SER A 33 15.78 -1.83 -11.57
N ASP A 34 14.70 -1.48 -10.85
CA ASP A 34 14.52 -1.69 -9.43
C ASP A 34 13.02 -1.70 -9.09
N ILE A 35 12.67 -2.17 -7.89
CA ILE A 35 11.29 -2.26 -7.43
C ILE A 35 10.72 -0.88 -7.06
N MET A 36 9.40 -0.80 -7.02
CA MET A 36 8.63 0.37 -6.56
C MET A 36 8.84 1.67 -7.35
N GLN A 37 9.51 1.68 -8.51
CA GLN A 37 9.94 2.91 -9.19
C GLN A 37 8.81 3.75 -9.84
N ARG A 38 7.60 3.19 -10.02
CA ARG A 38 6.44 3.88 -10.62
C ARG A 38 5.52 4.47 -9.56
N ALA A 39 4.22 4.15 -9.59
CA ALA A 39 3.21 4.73 -8.70
C ALA A 39 3.52 4.55 -7.20
N SER A 40 4.25 3.50 -6.83
CA SER A 40 4.67 3.28 -5.43
C SER A 40 5.70 4.29 -4.94
N LYS A 41 6.55 4.83 -5.82
CA LYS A 41 7.49 5.92 -5.52
C LYS A 41 6.89 7.29 -5.81
N LEU A 42 6.12 7.40 -6.89
CA LEU A 42 5.53 8.64 -7.39
C LEU A 42 4.11 8.84 -6.85
N ASN A 43 3.98 8.96 -5.52
CA ASN A 43 2.73 9.29 -4.86
C ASN A 43 2.93 10.33 -3.75
N HIS A 44 1.83 10.77 -3.14
CA HIS A 44 1.82 11.83 -2.13
C HIS A 44 2.36 11.41 -0.76
N ASN A 45 2.77 10.14 -0.59
CA ASN A 45 3.23 9.54 0.66
C ASN A 45 2.27 9.80 1.84
N ARG A 46 0.97 9.64 1.58
CA ARG A 46 -0.10 9.91 2.53
C ARG A 46 -0.94 8.67 2.79
N ILE A 47 -1.19 8.39 4.06
CA ILE A 47 -2.17 7.40 4.50
C ILE A 47 -3.55 8.09 4.55
N HIS A 48 -4.54 7.50 3.90
CA HIS A 48 -5.87 8.11 3.77
C HIS A 48 -6.91 7.44 4.68
N TYR A 49 -7.71 8.24 5.37
CA TYR A 49 -8.87 7.79 6.15
C TYR A 49 -10.14 7.56 5.31
N GLY A 50 -10.05 7.66 3.98
CA GLY A 50 -11.18 7.46 3.06
C GLY A 50 -12.08 8.68 2.82
N PHE A 51 -11.91 9.78 3.57
CA PHE A 51 -12.78 10.97 3.47
C PHE A 51 -12.78 11.68 2.10
N HIS A 52 -11.76 11.46 1.26
CA HIS A 52 -11.65 12.06 -0.09
C HIS A 52 -12.44 11.30 -1.16
N TYR A 53 -13.16 10.23 -0.80
CA TYR A 53 -13.98 9.43 -1.72
C TYR A 53 -15.49 9.67 -1.48
N PRO A 54 -16.02 10.91 -1.62
CA PRO A 54 -17.42 11.21 -1.31
C PRO A 54 -18.41 10.49 -2.24
N ARG A 55 -17.94 10.04 -3.41
CA ARG A 55 -18.73 9.33 -4.41
C ARG A 55 -18.80 7.81 -4.20
N SER A 56 -18.07 7.26 -3.21
CA SER A 56 -18.03 5.82 -2.97
C SER A 56 -17.81 5.51 -1.49
N ALA A 57 -18.92 5.30 -0.78
CA ALA A 57 -18.89 4.87 0.62
C ALA A 57 -18.13 3.54 0.79
N ARG A 58 -18.20 2.64 -0.20
CA ARG A 58 -17.45 1.38 -0.22
C ARG A 58 -15.94 1.63 -0.21
N THR A 59 -15.44 2.50 -1.09
CA THR A 59 -14.01 2.82 -1.17
C THR A 59 -13.53 3.55 0.08
N ALA A 60 -14.35 4.46 0.62
CA ALA A 60 -14.06 5.13 1.89
C ALA A 60 -13.92 4.11 3.04
N ARG A 61 -14.85 3.16 3.15
CA ARG A 61 -14.80 2.10 4.16
C ARG A 61 -13.58 1.19 3.98
N GLN A 62 -13.29 0.74 2.76
CA GLN A 62 -12.09 -0.07 2.49
C GLN A 62 -10.79 0.65 2.88
N SER A 63 -10.71 1.97 2.70
CA SER A 63 -9.56 2.77 3.13
C SER A 63 -9.40 2.75 4.66
N LEU A 64 -10.51 2.84 5.39
CA LEU A 64 -10.52 2.78 6.85
C LEU A 64 -10.21 1.37 7.37
N ASP A 65 -10.80 0.34 6.78
CA ASP A 65 -10.58 -1.06 7.18
C ASP A 65 -9.11 -1.46 7.02
N GLY A 66 -8.47 -1.00 5.94
CA GLY A 66 -7.04 -1.24 5.68
C GLY A 66 -6.08 -0.43 6.55
N LEU A 67 -6.57 0.61 7.24
CA LEU A 67 -5.72 1.54 7.99
C LEU A 67 -4.91 0.83 9.08
N ILE A 68 -5.59 0.08 9.95
CA ILE A 68 -4.94 -0.55 11.11
C ILE A 68 -3.86 -1.53 10.65
N THR A 69 -4.18 -2.38 9.68
CA THR A 69 -3.23 -3.35 9.10
C THR A 69 -2.03 -2.64 8.49
N PHE A 70 -2.25 -1.54 7.75
CA PHE A 70 -1.15 -0.77 7.16
C PHE A 70 -0.25 -0.16 8.24
N LEU A 71 -0.85 0.48 9.26
CA LEU A 71 -0.10 1.09 10.36
C LEU A 71 0.77 0.06 11.11
N LEU A 72 0.27 -1.15 11.30
CA LEU A 72 1.01 -2.22 11.99
C LEU A 72 2.11 -2.82 11.12
N GLN A 73 1.81 -3.11 9.86
CA GLN A 73 2.77 -3.76 8.95
C GLN A 73 3.92 -2.85 8.54
N PHE A 74 3.65 -1.55 8.35
CA PHE A 74 4.62 -0.58 7.86
C PHE A 74 5.03 0.46 8.91
N LYS A 75 4.84 0.16 10.20
CA LYS A 75 5.11 1.08 11.32
C LYS A 75 6.46 1.79 11.22
N ASP A 76 7.50 1.07 10.81
CA ASP A 76 8.88 1.56 10.76
C ASP A 76 9.13 2.49 9.55
N SER A 77 8.22 2.47 8.58
CA SER A 77 8.23 3.31 7.38
C SER A 77 7.27 4.51 7.49
N ILE A 78 6.62 4.69 8.63
CA ILE A 78 5.65 5.77 8.85
C ILE A 78 6.31 6.90 9.63
N VAL A 79 6.42 8.05 8.97
CA VAL A 79 6.77 9.30 9.64
C VAL A 79 5.52 9.85 10.33
N SER A 80 5.61 10.13 11.62
CA SER A 80 4.54 10.69 12.44
C SER A 80 5.10 11.82 13.34
N GLY A 81 4.24 12.48 14.12
CA GLY A 81 4.65 13.55 15.03
C GLY A 81 4.74 14.95 14.41
N PHE A 82 4.09 15.17 13.27
CA PHE A 82 3.95 16.49 12.65
C PHE A 82 2.46 16.89 12.55
N PRO A 83 2.13 18.19 12.48
CA PRO A 83 0.75 18.64 12.32
C PRO A 83 0.11 18.11 11.02
N ASN A 84 -1.03 17.44 11.15
CA ASN A 84 -1.80 16.91 10.02
C ASN A 84 -3.26 17.36 10.16
N TYR A 85 -3.70 18.24 9.26
CA TYR A 85 -5.02 18.83 9.32
C TYR A 85 -5.92 18.29 8.21
N TYR A 86 -7.17 18.02 8.56
CA TYR A 86 -8.24 17.75 7.60
C TYR A 86 -9.24 18.90 7.68
N MET A 87 -9.47 19.60 6.57
CA MET A 87 -10.35 20.77 6.52
C MET A 87 -11.49 20.53 5.52
N ILE A 88 -12.68 21.03 5.84
CA ILE A 88 -13.86 21.01 4.98
C ILE A 88 -14.33 22.45 4.77
N SER A 89 -14.91 22.74 3.59
CA SER A 89 -15.53 24.04 3.35
C SER A 89 -16.70 24.26 4.29
N LYS A 90 -16.90 25.51 4.69
CA LYS A 90 -18.14 25.98 5.32
C LYS A 90 -19.24 26.11 4.27
#